data_AF-A0A2M6YEU6-F1
#
_entry.id   AF-A0A2M6YEU6-F1
#
_cell.length_a   1.000
_cell.length_b   1.000
_cell.length_c   1.000
_cell.angle_alpha   90.00
_cell.angle_beta   90.00
_cell.angle_gamma   90.00
#
_symmetry.space_group_name_H-M   'P 1'
#
loop_
_entity.id
_entity.type
_entity.pdbx_description
1 polymer ?
#
loop_
_entity_poly.entity_id
_entity_poly.type
_entity_poly.pdbx_seq_one_letter_code
_entity_poly.pdbx_strand_id
1 'polypeptide(L)'
;MLKREVTSHLLVTLAWLGIVTLLRWSWHWNLILLWLGGFVGTFLLDTDHLLYTLIIYPQELTSMRVRRLLELRRFKEALVLLTDTHEERFKSSFHNALFQPILYVVCFFVLTSTGSLFGASLVMAMALHLLKDELEPLLLGREEYLRKWLFWQIKTEVSFYNQKLFVVLMLIVFLGLNLLLI
;
A
#
# COMPACT_ATOMS: atom_id res chain seq x y z
N MET A 1 1.05 0.51 -17.62
CA MET A 1 0.32 -0.15 -16.51
C MET A 1 0.36 0.68 -15.24
N LEU A 2 1.53 1.15 -14.79
CA LEU A 2 1.69 2.03 -13.60
C LEU A 2 0.74 3.24 -13.55
N LYS A 3 0.59 4.00 -14.65
CA LYS A 3 -0.37 5.13 -14.68
C LYS A 3 -1.79 4.70 -14.30
N ARG A 4 -2.22 3.51 -14.75
CA ARG A 4 -3.56 2.99 -14.47
C ARG A 4 -3.68 2.51 -13.02
N GLU A 5 -2.64 1.86 -12.51
CA GLU A 5 -2.56 1.39 -11.13
C GLU A 5 -2.54 2.56 -10.14
N VAL A 6 -1.61 3.50 -10.29
CA VAL A 6 -1.56 4.74 -9.51
C VAL A 6 -2.88 5.51 -9.56
N THR A 7 -3.48 5.62 -10.75
CA THR A 7 -4.81 6.27 -10.88
C THR A 7 -5.87 5.49 -10.11
N SER A 8 -5.85 4.16 -10.15
CA SER A 8 -6.78 3.30 -9.42
C SER A 8 -6.66 3.50 -7.91
N HIS A 9 -5.44 3.46 -7.37
CA HIS A 9 -5.19 3.71 -5.95
C HIS A 9 -5.66 5.09 -5.52
N LEU A 10 -5.30 6.12 -6.29
CA LEU A 10 -5.71 7.49 -6.00
C LEU A 10 -7.23 7.63 -6.02
N LEU A 11 -7.93 7.06 -7.01
CA LEU A 11 -9.39 7.10 -7.08
C LEU A 11 -10.05 6.42 -5.87
N VAL A 12 -9.56 5.25 -5.46
CA VAL A 12 -10.08 4.55 -4.27
C VAL A 12 -9.84 5.36 -3.01
N THR A 13 -8.65 5.97 -2.85
CA THR A 13 -8.37 6.86 -1.71
C THR A 13 -9.26 8.09 -1.72
N LEU A 14 -9.47 8.73 -2.88
CA LEU A 14 -10.34 9.91 -2.97
C LEU A 14 -11.80 9.56 -2.65
N ALA A 15 -12.30 8.42 -3.11
CA ALA A 15 -13.63 7.93 -2.77
C ALA A 15 -13.76 7.69 -1.26
N TRP A 16 -12.78 7.00 -0.67
CA TRP A 16 -12.73 6.75 0.77
C TRP A 16 -12.66 8.05 1.59
N LEU A 17 -11.80 9.00 1.22
CA LEU A 17 -11.69 10.32 1.86
C LEU A 17 -13.00 11.10 1.78
N GLY A 18 -13.69 11.04 0.64
CA GLY A 18 -15.01 11.62 0.46
C GLY A 18 -16.03 11.03 1.44
N ILE A 19 -16.09 9.70 1.53
CA ILE A 19 -16.97 8.99 2.47
C ILE A 19 -16.66 9.37 3.92
N VAL A 20 -15.39 9.30 4.33
CA VAL A 20 -14.96 9.67 5.69
C VAL A 20 -15.32 11.11 5.99
N THR A 21 -15.05 12.05 5.07
CA THR A 21 -15.37 13.47 5.24
C THR A 21 -16.87 13.69 5.44
N LEU A 22 -17.71 13.02 4.65
CA LEU A 22 -19.17 13.11 4.76
C LEU A 22 -19.68 12.55 6.08
N LEU A 23 -19.19 11.37 6.48
CA LEU A 23 -19.63 10.69 7.70
C LEU A 23 -19.18 11.42 8.98
N ARG A 24 -18.04 12.12 8.95
CA ARG A 24 -17.51 12.87 10.10
C ARG A 24 -18.40 14.00 10.57
N TRP A 25 -19.27 14.52 9.69
CA TRP A 25 -20.22 15.60 9.94
C TRP A 25 -19.62 16.87 10.63
N SER A 26 -18.30 17.07 10.54
CA SER A 26 -17.56 18.14 11.25
C SER A 26 -16.61 18.88 10.31
N TRP A 27 -17.16 19.89 9.64
CA TRP A 27 -16.52 20.59 8.53
C TRP A 27 -15.66 21.75 9.03
N HIS A 28 -14.37 21.50 9.20
CA HIS A 28 -13.38 22.49 9.66
C HIS A 28 -12.16 22.50 8.74
N TRP A 29 -11.38 23.58 8.76
CA TRP A 29 -10.14 23.71 7.97
C TRP A 29 -9.15 22.58 8.18
N ASN A 30 -9.15 21.94 9.35
CA ASN A 30 -8.31 20.78 9.67
C ASN A 30 -8.58 19.56 8.76
N LEU A 31 -9.70 19.51 8.03
CA LEU A 31 -9.94 18.47 7.03
C LEU A 31 -8.90 18.49 5.91
N ILE A 32 -8.27 19.63 5.62
CA ILE A 32 -7.20 19.66 4.61
C ILE A 32 -6.04 18.72 5.00
N LEU A 33 -5.78 18.56 6.30
CA LEU A 33 -4.77 17.64 6.81
C LEU A 33 -5.18 16.18 6.60
N LEU A 34 -6.46 15.85 6.71
CA LEU A 34 -7.00 14.53 6.39
C LEU A 34 -6.76 14.18 4.90
N TRP A 35 -7.03 15.13 4.00
CA TRP A 35 -6.85 14.92 2.58
C TRP A 35 -5.38 14.84 2.18
N LEU A 36 -4.53 15.70 2.76
CA LEU A 36 -3.08 15.67 2.54
C LEU A 36 -2.44 14.39 3.06
N GLY A 37 -2.81 13.96 4.27
CA GLY A 37 -2.29 12.71 4.83
C GLY A 37 -2.72 11.51 4.00
N GLY A 38 -4.01 11.44 3.62
CA GLY A 38 -4.51 10.40 2.73
C GLY A 38 -3.76 10.36 1.39
N PHE A 39 -3.58 11.52 0.74
CA PHE A 39 -2.82 11.62 -0.52
C PHE A 39 -1.39 11.11 -0.36
N VAL A 40 -0.65 11.57 0.65
CA VAL A 40 0.72 11.13 0.90
C VAL A 40 0.78 9.63 1.21
N GLY A 41 -0.14 9.14 2.03
CA GLY A 41 -0.22 7.73 2.41
C GLY A 41 -0.43 6.79 1.22
N THR A 42 -1.22 7.20 0.22
CA THR A 42 -1.45 6.42 -1.00
C THR A 42 -0.16 6.08 -1.73
N PHE A 43 0.78 7.03 -1.82
CA PHE A 43 2.03 6.85 -2.57
C PHE A 43 3.17 6.29 -1.73
N LEU A 44 3.02 6.24 -0.41
CA LEU A 44 4.14 5.86 0.47
C LEU A 44 4.57 4.42 0.21
N LEU A 45 3.62 3.52 -0.04
CA LEU A 45 3.91 2.11 -0.31
C LEU A 45 4.50 1.87 -1.69
N ASP A 46 4.18 2.69 -2.69
CA ASP A 46 4.81 2.62 -4.02
C ASP A 46 6.34 2.82 -3.97
N THR A 47 6.84 3.44 -2.90
CA THR A 47 8.29 3.62 -2.68
C THR A 47 9.03 2.30 -2.41
N ASP A 48 8.32 1.21 -2.13
CA ASP A 48 8.90 -0.12 -1.88
C ASP A 48 9.78 -0.59 -3.05
N HIS A 49 9.44 -0.27 -4.30
CA HIS A 49 10.29 -0.63 -5.45
C HIS A 49 11.60 0.15 -5.50
N LEU A 50 11.60 1.40 -5.05
CA LEU A 50 12.82 2.18 -4.90
C LEU A 50 13.67 1.62 -3.77
N LEU A 51 13.06 1.26 -2.63
CA LEU A 51 13.75 0.60 -1.53
C LEU A 51 14.34 -0.75 -1.95
N TYR A 52 13.57 -1.58 -2.64
CA TYR A 52 13.99 -2.88 -3.16
C TYR A 52 15.24 -2.73 -4.04
N THR A 53 15.20 -1.82 -5.01
CA THR A 53 16.25 -1.69 -6.01
C THR A 53 17.49 -0.96 -5.52
N LEU A 54 17.34 0.03 -4.64
CA LEU A 54 18.46 0.86 -4.19
C LEU A 54 19.11 0.36 -2.91
N ILE A 55 18.36 -0.34 -2.04
CA ILE A 55 18.81 -0.67 -0.68
C ILE A 55 18.80 -2.18 -0.43
N ILE A 56 17.70 -2.88 -0.72
CA ILE A 56 17.50 -4.26 -0.26
C ILE A 56 18.22 -5.28 -1.16
N TYR A 57 18.09 -5.13 -2.48
CA TYR A 57 18.67 -6.03 -3.47
C TYR A 57 19.51 -5.27 -4.52
N PRO A 58 20.55 -4.51 -4.10
CA PRO A 58 21.36 -3.70 -5.01
C PRO A 58 22.18 -4.53 -6.01
N GLN A 59 22.41 -5.82 -5.71
CA GLN A 59 23.16 -6.77 -6.54
C GLN A 59 22.36 -7.36 -7.70
N GLU A 60 21.05 -7.22 -7.73
CA GLU A 60 20.22 -7.71 -8.83
C GLU A 60 20.54 -6.94 -10.13
N LEU A 61 20.53 -7.63 -11.27
CA LEU A 61 20.91 -7.04 -12.56
C LEU A 61 20.07 -5.78 -12.88
N THR A 62 18.77 -5.85 -12.61
CA THR A 62 17.83 -4.73 -12.78
C THR A 62 18.14 -3.58 -11.83
N SER A 63 18.44 -3.87 -10.57
CA SER A 63 18.86 -2.87 -9.57
C SER A 63 20.15 -2.15 -9.97
N MET A 64 21.15 -2.90 -10.44
CA MET A 64 22.41 -2.32 -10.94
C MET A 64 22.19 -1.39 -12.14
N ARG A 65 21.30 -1.76 -13.06
CA ARG A 65 20.94 -0.94 -14.22
C ARG A 65 20.20 0.34 -13.82
N VAL A 66 19.23 0.24 -12.90
CA VAL A 66 18.51 1.40 -12.34
C VAL A 66 19.49 2.35 -11.67
N ARG A 67 20.38 1.84 -10.81
CA ARG A 67 21.39 2.64 -10.12
C ARG A 67 22.31 3.37 -11.11
N ARG A 68 22.80 2.69 -12.15
CA ARG A 68 23.59 3.32 -13.21
C ARG A 68 22.83 4.44 -13.92
N LEU A 69 21.55 4.25 -14.23
CA LEU A 69 20.74 5.29 -14.87
C LEU A 69 20.55 6.51 -13.94
N LEU A 70 20.40 6.30 -12.64
CA LEU A 70 20.33 7.39 -11.65
C LEU A 70 21.66 8.14 -11.52
N GLU A 71 22.80 7.43 -11.50
CA GLU A 71 24.14 8.02 -11.49
C GLU A 71 24.37 8.89 -12.74
N LEU A 72 23.83 8.48 -13.89
CA LEU A 72 23.84 9.23 -15.15
C LEU A 72 22.75 10.32 -15.23
N ARG A 73 21.98 10.56 -14.15
CA ARG A 73 20.85 11.51 -14.07
C ARG A 73 19.73 11.25 -15.08
N ARG A 74 19.62 10.02 -15.60
CA ARG A 74 18.57 9.59 -16.53
C ARG A 74 17.34 9.10 -15.77
N PHE A 75 16.76 9.98 -14.96
CA PHE A 75 15.65 9.65 -14.04
C PHE A 75 14.43 9.07 -14.75
N LYS A 76 14.05 9.63 -15.90
CA LYS A 76 12.90 9.14 -16.68
C LYS A 76 13.08 7.69 -17.10
N GLU A 77 14.28 7.32 -17.51
CA GLU A 77 14.59 5.98 -17.98
C GLU A 77 14.75 5.00 -16.82
N ALA A 78 15.31 5.45 -15.70
CA ALA A 78 15.31 4.67 -14.47
C ALA A 78 13.87 4.34 -14.05
N LEU A 79 12.96 5.30 -14.17
CA LEU A 79 11.55 5.12 -13.82
C LEU A 79 10.82 4.20 -14.80
N VAL A 80 11.11 4.30 -16.10
CA VAL A 80 10.61 3.34 -17.11
C VAL A 80 11.13 1.94 -16.83
N LEU A 81 12.43 1.78 -16.58
CA LEU A 81 13.02 0.47 -16.28
C LEU A 81 12.42 -0.13 -15.00
N LEU A 82 12.26 0.66 -13.94
CA LEU A 82 11.55 0.23 -12.73
C LEU A 82 10.14 -0.21 -13.04
N THR A 83 9.41 0.54 -13.87
CA THR A 83 8.03 0.21 -14.24
C THR A 83 7.95 -1.10 -15.03
N ASP A 84 8.80 -1.27 -16.04
CA ASP A 84 8.74 -2.41 -16.96
C ASP A 84 9.15 -3.73 -16.29
N THR A 85 9.94 -3.65 -15.21
CA THR A 85 10.43 -4.81 -14.44
C THR A 85 9.69 -5.00 -13.12
N HIS A 86 8.56 -4.32 -12.93
CA HIS A 86 7.75 -4.40 -11.70
C HIS A 86 7.39 -5.84 -11.33
N GLU A 87 6.90 -6.61 -12.31
CA GLU A 87 6.50 -8.00 -12.15
C GLU A 87 7.67 -8.94 -11.80
N GLU A 88 8.92 -8.53 -11.96
CA GLU A 88 10.08 -9.35 -11.57
C GLU A 88 10.29 -9.33 -10.03
N ARG A 89 9.64 -8.41 -9.32
CA ARG A 89 9.87 -8.13 -7.89
C ARG A 89 8.69 -8.54 -7.02
N PHE A 90 8.57 -9.84 -6.75
CA PHE A 90 7.54 -10.39 -5.84
C PHE A 90 7.89 -10.28 -4.35
N LYS A 91 9.12 -9.90 -3.98
CA LYS A 91 9.60 -9.85 -2.59
C LYS A 91 9.60 -8.42 -2.04
N SER A 92 8.44 -7.80 -2.04
CA SER A 92 8.21 -6.45 -1.53
C SER A 92 8.18 -6.43 0.00
N SER A 93 8.75 -5.38 0.61
CA SER A 93 8.88 -5.27 2.08
C SER A 93 7.59 -4.85 2.77
N PHE A 94 6.75 -4.05 2.11
CA PHE A 94 5.46 -3.63 2.66
C PHE A 94 4.30 -4.48 2.16
N HIS A 95 4.43 -5.03 0.96
CA HIS A 95 3.37 -5.83 0.35
C HIS A 95 3.47 -7.31 0.74
N ASN A 96 3.34 -7.60 2.04
CA ASN A 96 3.30 -8.96 2.57
C ASN A 96 2.42 -9.11 3.82
N ALA A 97 1.99 -10.34 4.07
CA ALA A 97 1.09 -10.68 5.16
C ALA A 97 1.68 -10.42 6.56
N LEU A 98 3.00 -10.38 6.73
CA LEU A 98 3.63 -10.13 8.03
C LEU A 98 3.68 -8.63 8.36
N PHE A 99 3.82 -7.78 7.35
CA PHE A 99 3.83 -6.33 7.53
C PHE A 99 2.46 -5.79 7.94
N GLN A 100 1.38 -6.33 7.37
CA GLN A 100 0.04 -5.81 7.60
C GLN A 100 -0.39 -5.75 9.07
N PRO A 101 -0.29 -6.81 9.88
CA PRO A 101 -0.62 -6.74 11.31
C PRO A 101 0.14 -5.63 12.03
N ILE A 102 1.41 -5.42 11.70
CA ILE A 102 2.24 -4.34 12.26
C ILE A 102 1.67 -2.98 11.84
N LEU A 103 1.34 -2.81 10.54
CA LEU A 103 0.70 -1.60 10.04
C LEU A 103 -0.63 -1.33 10.76
N TYR A 104 -1.48 -2.32 10.97
CA TYR A 104 -2.75 -2.14 11.67
C TYR A 104 -2.57 -1.75 13.14
N VAL A 105 -1.55 -2.26 13.83
CA VAL A 105 -1.17 -1.80 15.18
C VAL A 105 -0.73 -0.34 15.14
N VAL A 106 0.06 0.06 14.15
CA VAL A 106 0.46 1.46 13.94
C VAL A 106 -0.76 2.34 13.66
N CYS A 107 -1.70 1.90 12.81
CA CYS A 107 -2.94 2.61 12.53
C CYS A 107 -3.73 2.85 13.82
N PHE A 108 -3.96 1.79 14.61
CA PHE A 108 -4.66 1.89 15.88
C PHE A 108 -3.97 2.86 16.84
N PHE A 109 -2.64 2.76 16.98
CA PHE A 109 -1.86 3.65 17.83
C PHE A 109 -1.99 5.12 17.38
N VAL A 110 -1.82 5.40 16.09
CA VAL A 110 -1.87 6.78 15.57
C VAL A 110 -3.26 7.37 15.74
N LEU A 111 -4.32 6.61 15.44
CA LEU A 111 -5.72 7.01 15.57
C LEU A 111 -6.09 7.36 17.03
N THR A 112 -5.53 6.64 18.00
CA THR A 112 -5.89 6.81 19.42
C THR A 112 -4.98 7.76 20.20
N SER A 113 -3.73 7.98 19.76
CA SER A 113 -2.71 8.69 20.57
C SER A 113 -2.29 10.06 20.06
N THR A 114 -2.39 10.34 18.75
CA THR A 114 -1.72 11.52 18.16
C THR A 114 -2.63 12.75 18.03
N GLY A 115 -3.96 12.55 17.94
CA GLY A 115 -4.92 13.61 17.58
C GLY A 115 -4.69 14.22 16.18
N SER A 116 -3.74 13.72 15.41
CA SER A 116 -3.33 14.29 14.12
C SER A 116 -4.13 13.67 12.98
N LEU A 117 -5.00 14.46 12.35
CA LEU A 117 -5.76 14.02 11.18
C LEU A 117 -4.86 13.68 9.98
N PHE A 118 -3.72 14.36 9.86
CA PHE A 118 -2.72 14.03 8.85
C PHE A 118 -2.14 12.65 9.10
N GLY A 119 -1.63 12.40 10.32
CA GLY A 119 -1.04 11.10 10.67
C GLY A 119 -2.05 9.97 10.53
N ALA A 120 -3.27 10.17 11.05
CA ALA A 120 -4.35 9.21 11.00
C ALA A 120 -4.76 8.84 9.56
N SER A 121 -4.98 9.84 8.70
CA SER A 121 -5.32 9.57 7.29
C SER A 121 -4.17 8.96 6.50
N LEU A 122 -2.92 9.32 6.81
CA LEU A 122 -1.74 8.76 6.16
C LEU A 122 -1.63 7.25 6.37
N VAL A 123 -1.69 6.80 7.63
CA VAL A 123 -1.57 5.37 7.94
C VAL A 123 -2.79 4.58 7.46
N MET A 124 -3.99 5.19 7.52
CA MET A 124 -5.21 4.56 6.99
C MET A 124 -5.19 4.45 5.46
N ALA A 125 -4.65 5.44 4.75
CA ALA A 125 -4.50 5.35 3.29
C ALA A 125 -3.47 4.29 2.87
N MET A 126 -2.40 4.09 3.65
CA MET A 126 -1.48 2.97 3.44
C MET A 126 -2.19 1.62 3.62
N ALA A 127 -3.00 1.46 4.67
CA ALA A 127 -3.77 0.24 4.89
C ALA A 127 -4.79 -0.02 3.76
N LEU A 128 -5.45 1.04 3.29
CA LEU A 128 -6.37 0.98 2.15
C LEU A 128 -5.66 0.59 0.85
N HIS A 129 -4.45 1.08 0.63
CA HIS A 129 -3.63 0.74 -0.53
C HIS A 129 -3.38 -0.77 -0.59
N LEU A 130 -2.88 -1.37 0.50
CA LEU A 130 -2.65 -2.81 0.59
C LEU A 130 -3.95 -3.61 0.37
N LEU A 131 -5.03 -3.20 1.05
CA LEU A 131 -6.32 -3.87 0.90
C LEU A 131 -6.82 -3.87 -0.55
N LYS A 132 -6.66 -2.76 -1.28
CA LYS A 132 -7.06 -2.69 -2.69
C LYS A 132 -6.26 -3.69 -3.53
N ASP A 133 -4.95 -3.81 -3.30
CA ASP A 133 -4.08 -4.75 -4.03
C ASP A 133 -4.34 -6.21 -3.71
N GLU A 134 -4.93 -6.50 -2.56
CA GLU A 134 -5.27 -7.85 -2.15
C GLU A 134 -6.67 -8.24 -2.60
N LEU A 135 -7.62 -7.29 -2.54
CA LEU A 135 -8.99 -7.50 -2.95
C LEU A 135 -9.08 -7.72 -4.47
N GLU A 136 -8.32 -6.99 -5.29
CA GLU A 136 -8.35 -7.16 -6.75
C GLU A 136 -8.05 -8.61 -7.19
N PRO A 137 -6.89 -9.22 -6.87
CA PRO A 137 -6.59 -10.61 -7.22
C PRO A 137 -7.50 -11.62 -6.50
N LEU A 138 -7.95 -11.33 -5.26
CA LEU A 138 -8.89 -12.20 -4.55
C LEU A 138 -10.25 -12.30 -5.28
N LEU A 139 -10.79 -11.15 -5.70
CA LEU A 139 -12.07 -11.07 -6.42
C LEU A 139 -11.97 -11.64 -7.85
N LEU A 140 -10.80 -11.51 -8.48
CA LEU A 140 -10.51 -12.10 -9.79
C LEU A 140 -10.13 -13.60 -9.72
N GLY A 141 -10.08 -14.21 -8.52
CA GLY A 141 -9.74 -15.62 -8.34
C GLY A 141 -8.28 -15.97 -8.66
N ARG A 142 -7.36 -15.01 -8.55
CA ARG A 142 -5.93 -15.20 -8.84
C ARG A 142 -5.17 -15.73 -7.63
N GLU A 143 -5.54 -16.93 -7.17
CA GLU A 143 -4.97 -17.59 -5.99
C GLU A 143 -3.44 -17.65 -6.02
N GLU A 144 -2.86 -18.13 -7.13
CA GLU A 144 -1.41 -18.34 -7.21
C GLU A 144 -0.63 -17.02 -7.10
N TYR A 145 -1.15 -15.96 -7.74
CA TYR A 145 -0.56 -14.62 -7.67
C TYR A 145 -0.62 -14.10 -6.23
N LEU A 146 -1.80 -14.12 -5.61
CA LEU A 146 -2.00 -13.64 -4.25
C LEU A 146 -1.11 -14.41 -3.26
N ARG A 147 -1.00 -15.73 -3.40
CA ARG A 147 -0.09 -16.57 -2.60
C ARG A 147 1.37 -16.16 -2.76
N LYS A 148 1.86 -16.05 -4.01
CA LYS A 148 3.27 -15.74 -4.31
C LYS A 148 3.65 -14.33 -3.89
N TRP A 149 2.72 -13.38 -3.98
CA TRP A 149 2.96 -11.97 -3.69
C TRP A 149 2.72 -11.65 -2.22
N LEU A 150 1.55 -11.96 -1.65
CA LEU A 150 1.21 -11.59 -0.27
C LEU A 150 1.89 -12.49 0.77
N PHE A 151 2.03 -13.78 0.48
CA PHE A 151 2.52 -14.79 1.42
C PHE A 151 3.95 -15.23 1.12
N TRP A 152 4.73 -14.46 0.35
CA TRP A 152 6.07 -14.84 -0.11
C TRP A 152 7.06 -15.23 1.00
N GLN A 153 6.89 -14.66 2.20
CA GLN A 153 7.71 -14.94 3.39
C GLN A 153 7.30 -16.22 4.12
N ILE A 154 6.09 -16.72 3.88
CA ILE A 154 5.55 -17.90 4.53
C ILE A 154 5.96 -19.12 3.69
N LYS A 155 6.83 -19.95 4.26
CA LYS A 155 7.45 -21.09 3.57
C LYS A 155 6.49 -22.27 3.32
N THR A 156 5.26 -22.19 3.80
CA THR A 156 4.24 -23.22 3.66
C THR A 156 3.19 -22.79 2.64
N GLU A 157 2.58 -23.76 1.96
CA GLU A 157 1.48 -23.46 1.05
C GLU A 157 0.26 -22.95 1.82
N VAL A 158 -0.14 -21.72 1.53
CA VAL A 158 -1.36 -21.11 2.08
C VAL A 158 -2.51 -21.41 1.14
N SER A 159 -3.51 -22.16 1.61
CA SER A 159 -4.72 -22.47 0.83
C SER A 159 -5.51 -21.20 0.49
N PHE A 160 -6.22 -21.20 -0.64
CA PHE A 160 -7.07 -20.06 -1.02
C PHE A 160 -8.06 -19.63 0.07
N TYR A 161 -8.62 -20.60 0.80
CA TYR A 161 -9.50 -20.32 1.93
C TYR A 161 -8.81 -19.46 2.99
N ASN A 162 -7.57 -19.80 3.37
CA ASN A 162 -6.80 -19.04 4.35
C ASN A 162 -6.37 -17.67 3.80
N GLN A 163 -6.05 -17.58 2.50
CA GLN A 163 -5.76 -16.29 1.85
C GLN A 163 -7.00 -15.37 1.93
N LYS A 164 -8.18 -15.89 1.58
CA LYS A 164 -9.45 -15.16 1.67
C LYS A 164 -9.76 -14.73 3.10
N LEU A 165 -9.61 -15.65 4.06
CA LEU A 165 -9.85 -15.36 5.47
C LEU A 165 -8.97 -14.21 5.97
N PHE A 166 -7.68 -14.23 5.60
CA PHE A 166 -6.74 -13.17 5.95
C PHE A 166 -7.15 -11.82 5.38
N VAL A 167 -7.42 -11.71 4.07
CA VAL A 167 -7.81 -10.43 3.45
C VAL A 167 -9.13 -9.92 4.02
N VAL A 168 -10.12 -10.80 4.26
CA VAL A 168 -11.39 -10.42 4.90
C VAL A 168 -11.19 -9.94 6.33
N LEU A 169 -10.30 -10.58 7.10
CA LEU A 169 -9.95 -10.12 8.45
C LEU A 169 -9.36 -8.71 8.41
N MET A 170 -8.40 -8.46 7.51
CA MET A 170 -7.77 -7.15 7.35
C MET A 170 -8.80 -6.09 6.94
N LEU A 171 -9.73 -6.44 6.03
CA LEU A 171 -10.83 -5.55 5.65
C LEU A 171 -11.74 -5.21 6.83
N ILE A 172 -12.12 -6.19 7.66
CA ILE A 172 -12.95 -5.96 8.85
C ILE A 172 -12.23 -5.04 9.83
N VAL A 173 -10.94 -5.28 10.09
CA VAL A 173 -10.13 -4.43 10.97
C VAL A 173 -10.07 -3.01 10.43
N PHE A 174 -9.81 -2.83 9.13
CA PHE A 174 -9.81 -1.51 8.49
C PHE A 174 -11.15 -0.78 8.66
N LEU A 175 -12.27 -1.45 8.41
CA LEU A 175 -13.61 -0.88 8.62
C LEU A 175 -13.84 -0.51 10.08
N GLY A 176 -13.40 -1.34 11.03
CA GLY A 176 -13.45 -1.03 12.45
C GLY A 176 -12.63 0.20 12.83
N LEU A 177 -11.42 0.34 12.29
CA LEU A 177 -10.57 1.51 12.53
C LEU A 177 -11.13 2.81 11.94
N ASN A 178 -11.93 2.74 10.87
CA ASN A 178 -12.62 3.93 10.35
C ASN A 178 -13.57 4.55 11.37
N LEU A 179 -14.12 3.77 12.30
CA LEU A 179 -14.97 4.29 13.38
C LEU A 179 -14.20 5.20 14.36
N LEU A 180 -12.87 5.07 14.42
CA LEU A 180 -12.01 5.95 15.23
C LEU A 180 -11.61 7.23 14.48
N LEU A 181 -11.78 7.23 13.15
CA LEU A 181 -11.41 8.35 12.28
C LEU A 181 -12.58 9.31 12.02
N ILE A 182 -13.80 8.77 12.00
CA ILE A 182 -15.07 9.49 11.86
C ILE A 182 -15.43 10.16 13.19
#